data_AF-A0A2X2BI78-F1
#
_entry.id   AF-A0A2X2BI78-F1
#
_cell.length_a   1.000
_cell.length_b   1.000
_cell.length_c   1.000
_cell.angle_alpha   90.00
_cell.angle_beta   90.00
_cell.angle_gamma   90.00
#
_symmetry.space_group_name_H-M   'P 1'
#
loop_
_entity.id
_entity.type
_entity.pdbx_description
1 polymer ?
#
loop_
_entity_poly.entity_id
_entity_poly.type
_entity_poly.pdbx_seq_one_letter_code
_entity_poly.pdbx_strand_id
1 'polypeptide(L)' 'MRTSHYLLSTLKETPADAEIVSHQLMLRAGMIRKLASGLYDWMPTGVRVLRKIEKNCS' A
#
# COMPACT_ATOMS: atom_id res chain seq x y z
N MET A 1 -16.22 -6.56 4.76
CA MET A 1 -15.67 -6.77 3.40
C MET A 1 -15.03 -8.16 3.41
N ARG A 2 -15.40 -9.04 2.48
CA ARG A 2 -14.83 -10.39 2.42
C ARG A 2 -13.53 -10.35 1.63
N THR A 3 -12.47 -10.98 2.15
CA THR A 3 -11.13 -10.98 1.56
C THR A 3 -11.11 -11.60 0.17
N SER A 4 -11.95 -12.61 -0.07
CA SER A 4 -12.11 -13.29 -1.37
C SER A 4 -12.62 -12.39 -2.51
N HIS A 5 -13.30 -11.29 -2.18
CA HIS A 5 -13.84 -10.33 -3.16
C HIS A 5 -13.03 -9.03 -3.20
N TYR A 6 -11.83 -9.03 -2.62
CA TYR A 6 -11.02 -7.84 -2.49
C TYR A 6 -9.61 -8.07 -3.03
N LEU A 7 -9.12 -7.07 -3.77
CA LEU A 7 -7.77 -7.10 -4.32
C LEU A 7 -6.75 -6.85 -3.21
N LEU A 8 -6.28 -7.93 -2.58
CA LEU A 8 -5.18 -7.95 -1.62
C LEU A 8 -3.94 -8.56 -2.28
N SER A 9 -3.06 -7.70 -2.77
CA SER A 9 -1.78 -8.11 -3.38
C SER A 9 -0.65 -8.03 -2.36
N THR A 10 -0.63 -8.96 -1.40
CA THR A 10 0.44 -9.00 -0.40
C THR A 10 1.73 -9.59 -0.99
N LEU A 11 2.88 -9.11 -0.50
CA LEU A 11 4.19 -9.64 -0.88
C LEU A 11 4.78 -10.45 0.27
N LYS A 12 5.25 -11.66 -0.06
CA LYS A 12 5.94 -12.54 0.90
C LYS A 12 7.31 -11.97 1.28
N GLU A 13 8.04 -11.47 0.29
CA GLU A 13 9.39 -10.95 0.43
C GLU A 13 9.39 -9.41 0.44
N THR A 14 10.30 -8.84 1.23
CA THR A 14 10.60 -7.40 1.23
C THR A 14 11.42 -7.05 -0.02
N PRO A 15 10.97 -6.12 -0.87
CA PRO A 15 11.79 -5.62 -1.96
C PRO A 15 13.08 -5.00 -1.40
N ALA A 16 14.24 -5.38 -1.95
CA ALA A 16 15.55 -4.91 -1.49
C ALA A 16 15.71 -3.38 -1.62
N ASP A 17 14.99 -2.75 -2.55
CA ASP A 17 14.98 -1.31 -2.81
C ASP A 17 14.36 -0.47 -1.67
N ALA A 18 13.65 -1.08 -0.72
CA ALA A 18 12.95 -0.36 0.33
C ALA A 18 13.81 -0.33 1.61
N GLU A 19 14.54 0.76 1.84
CA GLU A 19 15.38 0.92 3.05
C GLU A 19 14.56 1.22 4.31
N ILE A 20 13.46 1.97 4.17
CA ILE A 20 12.64 2.42 5.31
C ILE A 20 11.55 1.38 5.61
N VAL A 21 11.40 1.04 6.90
CA VAL A 21 10.43 0.04 7.39
C VAL A 21 8.99 0.37 6.97
N SER A 22 8.58 1.64 7.00
CA SER A 22 7.23 2.05 6.56
C SER A 22 6.99 1.73 5.09
N HIS A 23 7.95 2.02 4.21
CA HIS A 23 7.89 1.71 2.78
C HIS A 23 7.84 0.19 2.54
N GLN A 24 8.67 -0.59 3.24
CA GLN A 24 8.65 -2.05 3.19
C GLN A 24 7.26 -2.60 3.58
N LEU A 25 6.69 -2.12 4.68
CA LEU A 25 5.38 -2.57 5.16
C LEU A 25 4.26 -2.20 4.20
N MET A 26 4.27 -0.99 3.64
CA MET A 26 3.25 -0.56 2.69
C MET A 26 3.28 -1.39 1.39
N LEU A 27 4.46 -1.80 0.93
CA LEU A 27 4.60 -2.73 -0.19
C LEU A 27 4.09 -4.15 0.17
N ARG A 28 4.49 -4.68 1.33
CA ARG A 28 4.10 -6.03 1.78
C ARG A 28 2.62 -6.18 2.05
N ALA A 29 2.00 -5.15 2.63
CA ALA A 29 0.57 -5.13 2.90
C ALA A 29 -0.27 -4.90 1.64
N GLY A 30 0.36 -4.70 0.47
CA GLY A 30 -0.35 -4.41 -0.77
C GLY A 30 -1.09 -3.06 -0.72
N MET A 31 -0.51 -2.06 -0.05
CA MET A 31 -1.06 -0.71 0.02
C MET A 31 -0.62 0.17 -1.15
N ILE A 32 0.61 -0.06 -1.63
CA ILE A 32 1.20 0.64 -2.78
C ILE A 32 1.89 -0.35 -3.73
N ARG A 33 2.04 0.05 -5.00
CA ARG A 33 2.82 -0.66 -6.01
C ARG A 33 3.77 0.31 -6.70
N LYS A 34 5.06 -0.01 -6.78
CA LYS A 34 6.06 0.80 -7.49
C LYS A 34 5.84 0.67 -9.01
N LEU A 35 5.70 1.80 -9.70
CA LEU A 35 5.68 1.88 -11.17
C LEU A 35 7.06 2.30 -11.72
N ALA A 36 7.64 3.34 -11.12
CA ALA A 36 8.95 3.87 -11.48
C ALA A 36 9.65 4.43 -10.24
N SER A 37 10.88 4.95 -10.40
CA SER A 37 11.59 5.60 -9.28
C SER A 37 10.76 6.79 -8.76
N GLY A 38 10.36 6.73 -7.49
CA GLY A 38 9.52 7.74 -6.85
C GLY A 38 8.04 7.74 -7.26
N LEU A 39 7.61 6.86 -8.17
CA LEU A 39 6.22 6.79 -8.64
C LEU A 39 5.54 5.51 -8.15
N TYR A 40 4.39 5.68 -7.50
CA TYR A 40 3.64 4.60 -6.87
C TYR A 40 2.15 4.68 -7.21
N ASP A 41 1.57 3.52 -7.49
CA ASP A 41 0.13 3.35 -7.56
C ASP A 41 -0.43 3.02 -6.18
N TRP A 42 -1.54 3.67 -5.84
CA TRP A 42 -2.30 3.38 -4.63
C TRP A 42 -3.24 2.19 -4.85
N MET A 43 -3.06 1.16 -4.05
CA MET A 43 -3.94 -0.02 -4.06
C MET A 43 -5.20 0.24 -3.22
N PRO A 44 -6.27 -0.56 -3.38
CA PRO A 44 -7.53 -0.33 -2.67
C PRO A 44 -7.38 -0.18 -1.15
N THR A 45 -6.41 -0.86 -0.54
CA THR A 45 -6.13 -0.76 0.91
C THR A 45 -5.53 0.60 1.25
N GLY A 46 -4.56 1.07 0.44
CA GLY A 46 -3.92 2.36 0.61
C GLY A 46 -4.90 3.52 0.42
N VAL A 47 -5.74 3.47 -0.63
CA VAL A 47 -6.79 4.48 -0.87
C VAL A 47 -7.75 4.61 0.32
N ARG A 48 -8.10 3.49 0.96
CA ARG A 48 -9.00 3.50 2.13
C ARG A 48 -8.39 4.25 3.32
N VAL A 49 -7.10 4.04 3.56
CA VAL A 49 -6.36 4.76 4.62
C VAL A 49 -6.24 6.24 4.27
N LEU A 50 -5.91 6.56 3.02
CA LEU A 50 -5.79 7.93 2.54
C LEU A 50 -7.10 8.71 2.76
N ARG A 51 -8.24 8.16 2.36
CA ARG A 51 -9.57 8.75 2.58
C ARG A 51 -9.90 8.93 4.06
N LYS A 52 -9.44 8.02 4.92
CA LYS A 52 -9.63 8.15 6.38
C LYS A 52 -8.82 9.32 6.94
N ILE A 53 -7.59 9.49 6.46
CA ILE A 53 -6.73 10.61 6.87
C ILE A 53 -7.34 11.93 6.39
N GLU A 54 -7.75 12.00 5.12
CA GLU A 54 -8.42 13.16 4.52
C GLU A 54 -9.64 13.59 5.34
N LYS A 55 -10.53 12.64 5.67
CA LYS A 55 -11.71 12.89 6.50
C LYS A 55 -11.37 13.39 7.91
N ASN A 56 -10.25 12.95 8.48
CA ASN A 56 -9.86 13.33 9.84
C ASN A 56 -9.13 14.68 9.93
N CYS A 57 -8.61 15.20 8.81
CA CYS A 57 -7.99 16.53 8.76
C CYS A 57 -8.99 17.65 8.43
N SER A 58 -10.23 17.29 8.07
CA SER A 58 -11.34 18.23 7.85
C SER A 58 -12.07 18.50 9.16
#